data_AF-A0A0R1JNR6-F1
#
_entry.id   AF-A0A0R1JNR6-F1
#
_cell.length_a   1.000
_cell.length_b   1.000
_cell.length_c   1.000
_cell.angle_alpha   90.00
_cell.angle_beta   90.00
_cell.angle_gamma   90.00
#
_symmetry.space_group_name_H-M   'P 1'
#
loop_
_entity.id
_entity.type
_entity.pdbx_description
1 polymer ?
#
loop_
_entity_poly.entity_id
_entity_poly.type
_entity_poly.pdbx_seq_one_letter_code
_entity_poly.pdbx_strand_id
1 'polypeptide(L)' 'MTNDAWLHQQIQDLAQRQPQFTDRAFWVALDQMVAEQAQRRDQLQGEIDGRTWRPDRW' A
#
# COMPACT_ATOMS: atom_id res chain seq x y z
N MET A 1 7.90 3.43 -12.64
CA MET A 1 6.87 3.64 -11.59
C MET A 1 6.63 2.29 -10.92
N THR A 2 6.63 2.21 -9.59
CA THR A 2 6.27 0.98 -8.87
C THR A 2 4.76 0.76 -8.95
N ASN A 3 4.30 -0.48 -8.75
CA ASN A 3 2.87 -0.80 -8.77
C ASN A 3 2.07 0.02 -7.74
N ASP A 4 2.67 0.31 -6.58
CA ASP A 4 1.99 1.10 -5.54
C ASP A 4 1.84 2.57 -5.94
N ALA A 5 2.88 3.18 -6.52
CA ALA A 5 2.81 4.57 -6.98
C ALA A 5 1.76 4.76 -8.09
N TRP A 6 1.66 3.80 -9.00
CA TRP A 6 0.61 3.80 -10.01
C TRP A 6 -0.79 3.67 -9.39
N LEU A 7 -0.96 2.77 -8.41
CA LEU A 7 -2.24 2.56 -7.74
C LEU A 7 -2.70 3.80 -6.96
N HIS A 8 -1.80 4.44 -6.20
CA HIS A 8 -2.07 5.69 -5.51
C HIS A 8 -2.54 6.78 -6.47
N GLN A 9 -1.87 6.93 -7.62
CA GLN A 9 -2.26 7.92 -8.63
C GLN A 9 -3.68 7.66 -9.17
N GLN A 10 -4.02 6.40 -9.44
CA GLN A 10 -5.38 6.06 -9.92
C GLN A 10 -6.45 6.35 -8.86
N ILE A 11 -6.19 6.04 -7.60
CA ILE A 11 -7.12 6.32 -6.50
C ILE A 11 -7.35 7.83 -6.36
N GLN A 12 -6.28 8.63 -6.46
CA GLN A 12 -6.36 10.09 -6.40
C GLN A 12 -7.14 10.67 -7.58
N ASP A 13 -6.88 10.19 -8.80
CA ASP A 13 -7.63 10.60 -9.99
C ASP A 13 -9.12 10.28 -9.87
N LEU A 14 -9.48 9.12 -9.30
CA LEU A 14 -10.86 8.73 -9.05
C LEU A 14 -11.51 9.57 -7.96
N ALA A 15 -10.78 9.91 -6.89
CA ALA A 15 -11.24 10.78 -5.82
C ALA A 15 -11.58 12.19 -6.31
N GLN A 16 -10.73 12.75 -7.18
CA GLN A 16 -10.92 14.08 -7.77
C GLN A 16 -12.16 14.16 -8.65
N ARG A 17 -12.55 13.05 -9.29
CA ARG A 17 -13.75 12.96 -10.13
C ARG A 17 -15.05 12.86 -9.33
N GLN A 18 -14.99 12.63 -8.01
CA GLN A 18 -16.20 12.54 -7.19
C GLN A 18 -16.68 13.93 -6.77
N PRO A 19 -17.91 14.33 -7.15
CA PRO A 19 -18.50 15.60 -6.73
C PRO A 19 -19.08 15.53 -5.32
N GLN A 20 -19.54 14.34 -4.90
CA GLN A 20 -20.11 14.14 -3.58
C GLN A 20 -18.99 13.91 -2.55
N PHE A 21 -19.11 14.56 -1.40
CA PHE A 21 -18.12 14.45 -0.33
C PHE A 21 -17.96 13.00 0.13
N THR A 22 -19.05 12.29 0.37
CA THR A 22 -19.02 10.90 0.87
C THR A 22 -18.29 9.98 -0.10
N ASP A 23 -18.56 10.11 -1.40
CA ASP A 23 -17.90 9.30 -2.43
C ASP A 23 -16.41 9.62 -2.50
N ARG A 24 -16.02 10.89 -2.39
CA ARG A 24 -14.61 11.29 -2.31
C ARG A 24 -13.93 10.74 -1.06
N ALA A 25 -14.62 10.78 0.09
CA ALA A 25 -14.09 10.30 1.36
C ALA A 25 -13.79 8.80 1.31
N PHE A 26 -14.62 8.01 0.62
CA PHE A 26 -14.34 6.60 0.35
C PHE A 26 -12.98 6.41 -0.34
N TRP A 27 -12.70 7.14 -1.42
CA TRP A 27 -11.42 7.03 -2.13
C TRP A 27 -10.23 7.47 -1.29
N VAL A 28 -10.38 8.51 -0.47
CA VAL A 28 -9.32 8.94 0.45
C VAL A 28 -9.02 7.86 1.49
N ALA A 29 -10.04 7.23 2.06
CA ALA A 29 -9.86 6.13 3.00
C ALA A 29 -9.24 4.89 2.33
N LEU A 30 -9.60 4.61 1.08
CA LEU A 30 -8.98 3.54 0.30
C LEU A 30 -7.49 3.79 0.06
N ASP A 31 -7.11 5.03 -0.26
CA ASP A 31 -5.70 5.41 -0.47
C ASP A 31 -4.85 5.16 0.79
N GLN A 32 -5.40 5.51 1.96
CA GLN A 32 -4.78 5.25 3.26
C GLN A 32 -4.63 3.75 3.53
N MET A 33 -5.68 2.96 3.28
CA MET A 33 -5.62 1.50 3.44
C MET A 33 -4.52 0.88 2.55
N VAL A 34 -4.42 1.31 1.30
CA VAL A 34 -3.39 0.82 0.36
C VAL A 34 -1.99 1.12 0.86
N ALA A 35 -1.75 2.33 1.38
CA ALA A 35 -0.46 2.69 1.97
C ALA A 35 -0.10 1.79 3.16
N GLU A 36 -1.07 1.50 4.04
CA GLU A 36 -0.85 0.56 5.15
C GLU A 36 -0.55 -0.85 4.67
N GLN A 37 -1.23 -1.34 3.62
CA GLN A 37 -0.97 -2.67 3.07
C GLN A 37 0.43 -2.76 2.46
N ALA A 38 0.88 -1.72 1.76
CA ALA A 38 2.24 -1.66 1.22
C ALA A 38 3.28 -1.74 2.35
N GLN A 39 3.11 -0.96 3.42
CA GLN A 39 3.98 -1.01 4.59
C GLN A 39 4.02 -2.41 5.23
N ARG A 40 2.86 -3.06 5.40
CA ARG A 40 2.78 -4.41 5.98
C ARG A 40 3.48 -5.45 5.11
N ARG A 41 3.34 -5.35 3.78
CA ARG A 41 4.03 -6.24 2.84
C ARG A 41 5.55 -6.10 2.95
N ASP A 42 6.05 -4.87 3.04
CA ASP A 42 7.49 -4.62 3.18
C ASP A 42 8.04 -5.17 4.51
N GLN A 43 7.27 -5.00 5.60
CA GLN A 43 7.61 -5.59 6.91
C GLN A 43 7.64 -7.12 6.87
N LEU A 44 6.63 -7.75 6.27
CA LEU A 44 6.56 -9.20 6.15
C LEU A 44 7.68 -9.77 5.29
N GLN A 45 8.05 -9.09 4.19
CA GLN A 45 9.18 -9.48 3.36
C GLN A 45 10.49 -9.45 4.17
N GLY A 46 10.71 -8.38 4.94
CA GLY A 46 11.87 -8.25 5.83
C GLY A 46 11.92 -9.31 6.93
N GLU A 47 10.78 -9.66 7.52
CA GLU A 47 10.70 -10.75 8.52
C GLU A 47 11.02 -12.12 7.91
N ILE A 48 10.53 -12.41 6.69
CA ILE A 48 10.83 -13.65 5.99
C ILE A 48 12.33 -13.74 5.70
N ASP A 49 12.93 -12.68 5.17
CA ASP A 49 14.37 -12.66 4.87
C ASP A 49 15.21 -12.79 6.14
N GLY A 50 14.86 -12.07 7.22
CA GLY A 50 15.54 -12.15 8.51
C GLY A 50 15.42 -13.50 9.21
N ARG A 51 14.30 -14.22 9.05
CA ARG A 51 14.14 -15.60 9.55
C ARG A 51 14.82 -16.63 8.67
N THR A 52 14.98 -16.35 7.38
CA THR A 52 15.67 -17.21 6.41
C THR A 52 17.19 -17.12 6.58
N TRP A 53 17.71 -15.96 6.98
CA TRP A 53 19.11 -15.77 7.33
C TRP A 53 19.42 -16.29 8.75
N ARG A 54 19.54 -17.61 8.91
CA ARG A 54 20.10 -18.24 10.11
C ARG A 54 21.56 -18.63 9.87
N PRO A 55 22.54 -17.91 10.45
CA PRO A 55 23.95 -18.23 10.27
C PRO A 55 24.38 -19.58 10.87
N ASP A 56 23.53 -20.17 11.70
CA ASP A 56 23.71 -21.42 12.43
C ASP A 56 23.32 -22.69 11.62
N ARG A 57 23.04 -22.54 10.31
CA ARG A 57 22.76 -23.67 9.38
C ARG A 57 23.73 -23.78 8.19
N TRP A 58 24.95 -23.29 8.31
CA TRP A 58 26.05 -23.58 7.38
C TRP A 58 27.31 -24.02 8.14
#